data_AF-A0A8J6SG07-F1
#
_entry.id   AF-A0A8J6SG07-F1
#
_cell.length_a   1.000
_cell.length_b   1.000
_cell.length_c   1.000
_cell.angle_alpha   90.00
_cell.angle_beta   90.00
_cell.angle_gamma   90.00
#
_symmetry.space_group_name_H-M   'P 1'
#
loop_
_entity.id
_entity.type
_entity.pdbx_description
1 polymer ?
#
loop_
_entity_poly.entity_id
_entity_poly.type
_entity_poly.pdbx_seq_one_letter_code
_entity_poly.pdbx_strand_id
1 'polypeptide(L)'
;MKPVPGVEGEVWINLNSDGLHRSMDGGKTFVPITGVKRAYLFAFGKPQSGSTIPALYLYGEIRNMGQGIFRSLDHGKTWTEIGDRSRPIGKNPQVMEASKQVFGLVFIGTGGRGIYYGTR
;
A
#
# COMPACT_ATOMS: atom_id res chain seq x y z
N MET A 1 4.60 6.42 8.08
CA MET A 1 4.61 5.15 8.85
C MET A 1 3.18 4.74 9.19
N LYS A 2 2.88 3.44 9.27
CA LYS A 2 1.56 2.92 9.67
C LYS A 2 1.70 1.63 10.49
N PRO A 3 0.95 1.45 11.60
CA PRO A 3 0.85 0.17 12.28
C PRO A 3 -0.04 -0.81 11.51
N VAL A 4 0.13 -2.10 11.78
CA VAL A 4 -0.75 -3.14 11.24
C VAL A 4 -1.91 -3.39 12.21
N PRO A 5 -3.18 -3.34 11.75
CA PRO A 5 -4.32 -3.56 12.63
C PRO A 5 -4.29 -4.96 13.27
N GLY A 6 -4.45 -5.02 14.59
CA GLY A 6 -4.54 -6.27 15.33
C GLY A 6 -3.22 -7.02 15.50
N VAL A 7 -2.07 -6.44 15.09
CA VAL A 7 -0.75 -7.03 15.28
C VAL A 7 0.14 -6.07 16.06
N GLU A 8 0.36 -6.38 17.33
CA GLU A 8 1.24 -5.60 18.19
C GLU A 8 2.68 -5.60 17.67
N GLY A 9 3.37 -4.46 17.78
CA GLY A 9 4.77 -4.32 17.39
C GLY A 9 5.02 -4.26 15.88
N GLU A 10 4.04 -4.57 15.04
CA GLU A 10 4.21 -4.53 13.59
C GLU A 10 3.93 -3.14 13.02
N VAL A 11 4.97 -2.51 12.46
CA VAL A 11 4.90 -1.18 11.85
C VAL A 11 5.62 -1.15 10.51
N TRP A 12 5.09 -0.36 9.57
CA TRP A 12 5.62 -0.23 8.23
C TRP A 12 5.93 1.23 7.90
N ILE A 13 6.96 1.44 7.08
CA ILE A 13 7.38 2.77 6.64
C ILE A 13 7.75 2.75 5.16
N ASN A 14 7.29 3.76 4.44
CA ASN A 14 7.68 4.03 3.07
C ASN A 14 8.79 5.09 3.06
N LEU A 15 9.87 4.84 2.34
CA LEU A 15 11.07 5.69 2.28
C LEU A 15 11.33 6.21 0.87
N ASN A 16 10.25 6.42 0.09
CA ASN A 16 10.32 6.91 -1.28
C ASN A 16 11.26 6.06 -2.14
N SER A 17 12.46 6.54 -2.50
CA SER A 17 13.46 5.83 -3.32
C SER A 17 14.02 4.57 -2.68
N ASP A 18 13.93 4.44 -1.35
CA ASP A 18 14.41 3.25 -0.65
C ASP A 18 13.31 2.21 -0.45
N GLY A 19 12.13 2.43 -1.05
CA GLY A 19 11.05 1.46 -1.06
C GLY A 19 10.26 1.37 0.25
N LEU A 20 9.68 0.20 0.50
CA LEU A 20 8.80 -0.07 1.64
C LEU A 20 9.52 -0.99 2.63
N HIS A 21 9.41 -0.71 3.93
CA HIS A 21 10.06 -1.46 4.99
C HIS A 21 9.05 -1.87 6.06
N ARG A 22 9.33 -3.01 6.71
CA ARG A 22 8.53 -3.61 7.78
C ARG A 22 9.39 -3.85 9.01
N SER A 23 8.85 -3.51 10.16
CA SER A 23 9.35 -3.89 11.48
C SER A 23 8.33 -4.79 12.16
N MET A 24 8.82 -5.74 12.96
CA MET A 24 7.99 -6.63 13.79
C MET A 24 8.31 -6.47 15.30
N ASP A 25 9.13 -5.48 15.66
CA ASP A 25 9.68 -5.30 17.01
C ASP A 25 9.44 -3.87 17.55
N GLY A 26 8.38 -3.22 17.08
CA GLY A 26 7.98 -1.87 17.51
C GLY A 26 8.82 -0.76 16.87
N GLY A 27 9.48 -1.04 15.74
CA GLY A 27 10.31 -0.07 15.02
C GLY A 27 11.77 -0.05 15.45
N LYS A 28 12.25 -1.07 16.19
CA LYS A 28 13.67 -1.16 16.56
C LYS A 28 14.52 -1.61 15.36
N THR A 29 14.01 -2.55 14.56
CA THR A 29 14.64 -3.01 13.33
C THR A 29 13.66 -3.01 12.18
N PHE A 30 14.16 -2.70 10.97
CA PHE A 30 13.36 -2.66 9.74
C PHE A 30 14.00 -3.53 8.67
N VAL A 31 13.16 -4.32 7.99
CA VAL A 31 13.53 -5.17 6.85
C VAL A 31 12.85 -4.65 5.59
N PRO A 32 13.58 -4.50 4.47
CA PRO A 32 12.99 -4.04 3.21
C PRO A 32 12.04 -5.09 2.61
N ILE A 33 10.94 -4.61 2.03
CA ILE A 33 10.03 -5.41 1.22
C ILE A 33 10.64 -5.55 -0.17
N THR A 34 11.09 -6.76 -0.48
CA THR A 34 11.83 -7.04 -1.72
C THR A 34 10.98 -6.72 -2.95
N GLY A 35 11.60 -6.08 -3.94
CA GLY A 35 10.97 -5.76 -5.22
C GLY A 35 10.25 -4.41 -5.26
N VAL A 36 9.96 -3.78 -4.13
CA VAL A 36 9.44 -2.40 -4.08
C VAL A 36 10.60 -1.43 -4.31
N LYS A 37 10.68 -0.85 -5.52
CA LYS A 37 11.72 0.14 -5.87
C LYS A 37 11.41 1.52 -5.34
N ARG A 38 10.14 1.93 -5.38
CA ARG A 38 9.68 3.19 -4.82
C ARG A 38 8.38 3.01 -4.06
N ALA A 39 8.28 3.59 -2.88
CA ALA A 39 7.04 3.61 -2.10
C ALA A 39 6.63 5.04 -1.78
N TYR A 40 5.67 5.57 -2.52
CA TYR A 40 5.19 6.94 -2.34
C TYR A 40 4.14 7.01 -1.23
N LEU A 41 3.13 6.13 -1.31
CA LEU A 41 2.06 6.01 -0.34
C LEU A 41 1.69 4.55 -0.18
N PHE A 42 1.20 4.17 1.00
CA PHE A 42 0.69 2.83 1.23
C PHE A 42 -0.43 2.85 2.26
N ALA A 43 -1.27 1.82 2.26
CA ALA A 43 -2.33 1.64 3.25
C ALA A 43 -2.61 0.16 3.49
N PHE A 44 -3.15 -0.13 4.68
CA PHE A 44 -3.72 -1.45 4.98
C PHE A 44 -5.24 -1.35 4.92
N GLY A 45 -5.89 -2.34 4.33
CA GLY A 45 -7.35 -2.48 4.30
C GLY A 45 -7.83 -3.76 4.97
N LYS A 46 -9.12 -4.05 4.81
CA LYS A 46 -9.73 -5.32 5.21
C LYS A 46 -8.98 -6.50 4.57
N PRO A 47 -8.75 -7.61 5.28
CA PRO A 47 -8.27 -8.87 4.67
C PRO A 47 -9.21 -9.40 3.58
N GLN A 48 -8.67 -10.20 2.65
CA GLN A 48 -9.51 -10.98 1.75
C GLN A 48 -10.33 -12.01 2.56
N SER A 49 -11.51 -12.37 2.08
CA SER A 49 -12.31 -13.45 2.68
C SER A 49 -11.45 -14.70 2.91
N GLY A 50 -11.51 -15.25 4.12
CA GLY A 50 -10.75 -16.43 4.53
C GLY A 50 -9.30 -16.16 4.96
N SER A 51 -8.84 -14.90 4.94
CA SER A 51 -7.50 -14.50 5.40
C SER A 51 -7.57 -13.58 6.63
N THR A 52 -6.55 -13.65 7.48
CA THR A 52 -6.31 -12.68 8.55
C THR A 52 -5.30 -11.62 8.17
N ILE A 53 -4.61 -11.78 7.04
CA ILE A 53 -3.59 -10.85 6.55
C ILE A 53 -4.30 -9.59 6.01
N PRO A 54 -4.03 -8.39 6.57
CA PRO A 54 -4.57 -7.15 6.03
C PRO A 54 -4.10 -6.95 4.58
N ALA A 55 -5.04 -6.57 3.70
CA ALA A 55 -4.67 -6.24 2.33
C ALA A 55 -3.75 -5.01 2.32
N LEU A 56 -2.59 -5.13 1.71
CA LEU A 56 -1.62 -4.05 1.56
C LEU A 56 -1.81 -3.39 0.21
N TYR A 57 -1.97 -2.08 0.20
CA TYR A 57 -2.05 -1.26 -1.00
C TYR A 57 -0.87 -0.31 -1.08
N LEU A 58 -0.33 -0.12 -2.29
CA LEU A 58 0.85 0.69 -2.54
C LEU A 58 0.62 1.56 -3.78
N TYR A 59 0.89 2.85 -3.66
CA TYR A 59 1.21 3.69 -4.81
C TYR A 59 2.72 3.87 -4.86
N GLY A 60 3.35 3.39 -5.95
CA GLY A 60 4.80 3.23 -5.99
C GLY A 60 5.30 2.65 -7.30
N GLU A 61 6.54 2.16 -7.29
CA GLU A 61 7.18 1.45 -8.38
C GLU A 61 7.62 0.06 -7.91
N ILE A 62 7.21 -0.98 -8.64
CA ILE A 62 7.60 -2.36 -8.37
C ILE A 62 8.52 -2.84 -9.50
N ARG A 63 9.61 -3.53 -9.13
CA ARG A 63 10.57 -4.11 -10.07
C ARG A 63 9.82 -4.96 -11.11
N ASN A 64 10.12 -4.74 -12.39
CA ASN A 64 9.51 -5.41 -13.54
C ASN A 64 8.01 -5.11 -13.80
N MET A 65 7.33 -4.32 -12.95
CA MET A 65 5.94 -3.87 -13.19
C MET A 65 5.83 -2.36 -13.49
N GLY A 66 6.84 -1.59 -13.05
CA GLY A 66 6.87 -0.14 -13.23
C GLY A 66 6.06 0.62 -12.17
N GLN A 67 5.73 1.87 -12.46
CA GLN A 67 4.96 2.73 -11.56
C GLN A 67 3.46 2.47 -11.68
N GLY A 68 2.76 2.39 -10.54
CA GLY A 68 1.34 2.08 -10.51
C GLY A 68 0.74 2.05 -9.11
N ILE A 69 -0.48 1.53 -9.04
CA ILE A 69 -1.18 1.22 -7.78
C ILE A 69 -1.30 -0.29 -7.69
N PHE A 70 -0.82 -0.85 -6.60
CA PHE A 70 -0.70 -2.30 -6.43
C PHE A 70 -1.36 -2.76 -5.14
N ARG A 71 -1.83 -4.01 -5.15
CA ARG A 71 -2.30 -4.73 -3.97
C ARG A 71 -1.43 -5.96 -3.71
N SER A 72 -1.14 -6.23 -2.46
CA SER A 72 -0.56 -7.48 -1.98
C SER A 72 -1.45 -8.07 -0.88
N LEU A 73 -1.54 -9.40 -0.84
CA LEU A 73 -2.33 -10.16 0.13
C LEU A 73 -1.47 -11.12 0.98
N ASP A 74 -0.15 -11.00 0.87
CA ASP A 74 0.83 -11.93 1.42
C ASP A 74 2.05 -11.22 2.04
N HIS A 75 1.80 -10.04 2.64
CA HIS A 75 2.81 -9.15 3.23
C HIS A 75 3.86 -8.65 2.23
N GLY A 76 3.44 -8.30 1.02
CA GLY A 76 4.29 -7.67 0.01
C GLY A 76 5.21 -8.64 -0.73
N LYS A 77 4.97 -9.96 -0.64
CA LYS A 77 5.75 -10.97 -1.38
C LYS A 77 5.35 -10.99 -2.86
N THR A 78 4.04 -10.91 -3.13
CA THR A 78 3.50 -10.79 -4.49
C THR A 78 2.59 -9.58 -4.60
N TRP A 79 2.49 -9.05 -5.83
CA TRP A 79 1.79 -7.81 -6.12
C TRP A 79 0.92 -7.95 -7.37
N THR A 80 -0.28 -7.38 -7.31
CA THR A 80 -1.21 -7.25 -8.43
C THR A 80 -1.41 -5.77 -8.74
N GLU A 81 -1.24 -5.35 -9.99
CA GLU A 81 -1.59 -3.98 -10.41
C GLU A 81 -3.12 -3.83 -10.41
N ILE A 82 -3.63 -2.90 -9.62
CA ILE A 82 -5.08 -2.62 -9.49
C ILE A 82 -5.46 -1.24 -10.06
N GLY A 83 -4.46 -0.42 -10.41
CA GLY A 83 -4.66 0.88 -11.05
C GLY A 83 -5.13 0.74 -12.50
N ASP A 84 -5.98 1.67 -12.93
CA ASP A 84 -6.37 1.80 -14.33
C ASP A 84 -5.49 2.86 -15.01
N ARG A 85 -4.61 2.43 -15.92
CA ARG A 85 -3.71 3.33 -16.64
C ARG A 85 -4.44 4.31 -17.56
N SER A 86 -5.66 3.98 -17.99
CA SER A 86 -6.50 4.89 -18.77
C SER A 86 -7.16 5.98 -17.90
N ARG A 87 -7.17 5.80 -16.57
CA ARG A 87 -7.77 6.72 -15.59
C ARG A 87 -6.78 7.05 -14.47
N PRO A 88 -5.71 7.81 -14.75
CA PRO A 88 -4.70 8.13 -13.75
C PRO A 88 -5.27 8.97 -12.60
N ILE A 89 -4.80 8.67 -11.39
CA ILE A 89 -5.22 9.26 -10.10
C ILE A 89 -4.77 10.72 -9.88
N GLY A 90 -4.60 11.49 -10.95
CA GLY A 90 -4.21 12.90 -10.88
C GLY A 90 -2.75 13.15 -10.50
N LYS A 91 -2.42 14.44 -10.29
CA LYS A 91 -1.07 14.89 -9.91
C LYS A 91 -0.95 14.97 -8.38
N ASN A 92 0.28 14.83 -7.88
CA ASN A 92 0.62 14.95 -6.46
C ASN A 92 -0.33 14.20 -5.51
N PRO A 93 -0.44 12.86 -5.58
CA PRO A 93 -1.13 12.11 -4.54
C PRO A 93 -0.43 12.33 -3.19
N GLN A 94 -1.20 12.67 -2.16
CA GLN A 94 -0.69 13.07 -0.83
C GLN A 94 -1.03 12.06 0.26
N VAL A 95 -2.14 11.34 0.12
CA VAL A 95 -2.62 10.39 1.13
C VAL A 95 -3.28 9.19 0.46
N MET A 96 -3.08 8.02 1.05
CA MET A 96 -3.77 6.78 0.68
C MET A 96 -4.31 6.13 1.95
N GLU A 97 -5.59 5.76 1.94
CA GLU A 97 -6.21 4.96 3.00
C GLU A 97 -7.06 3.85 2.37
N ALA A 98 -7.24 2.75 3.10
CA ALA A 98 -8.06 1.64 2.65
C ALA A 98 -9.10 1.26 3.71
N SER A 99 -10.28 0.87 3.26
CA SER A 99 -11.39 0.53 4.15
C SER A 99 -11.05 -0.69 4.99
N LYS A 100 -11.31 -0.60 6.29
CA LYS A 100 -11.26 -1.75 7.21
C LYS A 100 -12.52 -2.62 7.16
N GLN A 101 -13.57 -2.14 6.49
CA GLN A 101 -14.89 -2.78 6.44
C GLN A 101 -15.22 -3.41 5.08
N VAL A 102 -14.68 -2.85 3.99
CA VAL A 102 -14.91 -3.28 2.61
C VAL A 102 -13.58 -3.67 1.98
N PHE A 103 -13.45 -4.94 1.58
CA PHE A 103 -12.25 -5.41 0.87
C PHE A 103 -12.14 -4.72 -0.50
N GLY A 104 -10.91 -4.43 -0.93
CA GLY A 104 -10.64 -3.76 -2.21
C GLY A 104 -10.85 -2.25 -2.22
N LEU A 105 -11.58 -1.68 -1.25
CA LEU A 105 -11.90 -0.25 -1.25
C LEU A 105 -10.71 0.60 -0.76
N VAL A 106 -10.13 1.38 -1.68
CA VAL A 106 -9.00 2.29 -1.44
C VAL A 106 -9.38 3.71 -1.83
N PHE A 107 -8.92 4.68 -1.06
CA PHE A 107 -9.06 6.11 -1.30
C PHE A 107 -7.68 6.75 -1.47
N ILE A 108 -7.54 7.63 -2.46
CA ILE A 108 -6.31 8.42 -2.67
C ILE A 108 -6.68 9.90 -2.79
N GLY A 109 -6.16 10.69 -1.85
CA GLY A 109 -6.29 12.15 -1.87
C GLY A 109 -5.18 12.79 -2.71
N THR A 110 -5.56 13.76 -3.54
CA THR A 110 -4.67 14.36 -4.54
C THR A 110 -4.55 15.86 -4.38
N GLY A 111 -3.40 16.41 -4.78
CA GLY A 111 -3.19 17.86 -4.89
C GLY A 111 -3.94 18.44 -6.09
N GLY A 112 -5.26 18.65 -5.94
CA GLY A 112 -6.07 19.44 -6.88
C GLY A 112 -7.12 18.70 -7.70
N ARG A 113 -7.34 17.39 -7.49
CA ARG A 113 -8.42 16.61 -8.15
C ARG A 113 -9.34 15.88 -7.16
N GLY A 114 -9.32 16.26 -5.88
CA GLY A 114 -10.15 15.65 -4.84
C GLY A 114 -9.68 14.23 -4.46
N ILE A 115 -10.64 13.36 -4.16
CA ILE A 115 -10.42 11.98 -3.71
C ILE A 115 -10.79 11.02 -4.83
N TYR A 116 -9.85 10.15 -5.19
CA TYR A 116 -10.09 8.97 -6.03
C TYR A 116 -10.43 7.79 -5.16
N TYR A 117 -11.31 6.90 -5.64
CA TYR A 117 -11.53 5.61 -5.03
C TYR A 117 -11.57 4.49 -6.06
N GLY A 118 -11.29 3.27 -5.61
CA GLY A 118 -11.43 2.05 -6.40
C GLY A 118 -11.70 0.84 -5.50
N THR A 119 -12.21 -0.24 -6.07
CA THR A 119 -12.66 -1.46 -5.33
C THR A 119 -11.98 -2.75 -5.81
N ARG A 120 -10.92 -2.65 -6.62
CA ARG A 120 -10.34 -3.79 -7.33
C ARG A 120 -9.36 -4.62 -6.50
#